data_AF-A0A8J6XLN4-F1
#
_entry.id   AF-A0A8J6XLN4-F1
#
_cell.length_a   1.000
_cell.length_b   1.000
_cell.length_c   1.000
_cell.angle_alpha   90.00
_cell.angle_beta   90.00
_cell.angle_gamma   90.00
#
_symmetry.space_group_name_H-M   'P 1'
#
loop_
_entity.id
_entity.type
_entity.pdbx_description
1 polymer ?
#
loop_
_entity_poly.entity_id
_entity_poly.type
_entity_poly.pdbx_seq_one_letter_code
_entity_poly.pdbx_strand_id
1 'polypeptide(L)'
;MVRLSWTGTPLEIAIPELIRAVIAAHAINPRLHQVLNEEIPRSERLQQMQQAEERIAGLLRAYLERWNSRIHPSNLEMTVFILGRTVESLCHSAVIEHPDFVIDSQFEQEVSNLLLSYLVGKPLLNADLKP
;
A
#
# COMPACT_ATOMS: atom_id res chain seq x y z
N MET A 1 -2.38 -3.73 -17.32
CA MET A 1 -2.09 -2.29 -17.06
C MET A 1 -3.29 -1.71 -16.32
N VAL A 2 -3.23 -1.63 -14.99
CA VAL A 2 -4.35 -1.10 -14.18
C VAL A 2 -4.38 0.42 -14.37
N ARG A 3 -5.49 0.93 -14.91
CA ARG A 3 -5.69 2.35 -15.18
C ARG A 3 -6.22 3.00 -13.91
N LEU A 4 -5.30 3.42 -13.04
CA LEU A 4 -5.65 4.04 -11.78
C LEU A 4 -5.97 5.53 -11.99
N SER A 5 -7.21 5.85 -12.34
CA SER A 5 -7.69 7.24 -12.34
C SER A 5 -8.18 7.64 -10.95
N TRP A 6 -7.24 7.81 -10.01
CA TRP A 6 -7.51 8.22 -8.61
C TRP A 6 -8.01 9.67 -8.45
N THR A 7 -8.33 10.36 -9.54
CA THR A 7 -8.67 11.78 -9.49
C THR A 7 -10.03 11.98 -8.82
N GLY A 8 -10.02 12.34 -7.54
CA GLY A 8 -11.23 12.64 -6.76
C GLY A 8 -11.84 11.45 -6.00
N THR A 9 -11.23 10.26 -6.07
CA THR A 9 -11.71 9.07 -5.36
C THR A 9 -11.52 9.22 -3.84
N PRO A 10 -12.58 9.02 -3.02
CA PRO A 10 -12.50 9.01 -1.56
C PRO A 10 -11.44 8.04 -1.02
N LEU A 11 -10.84 8.39 0.13
CA LEU A 11 -9.79 7.58 0.78
C LEU A 11 -10.26 6.16 1.06
N GLU A 12 -11.53 6.02 1.47
CA GLU A 12 -12.19 4.77 1.83
C GLU A 12 -12.34 3.82 0.63
N ILE A 13 -12.29 4.36 -0.59
CA ILE A 13 -12.31 3.58 -1.83
C ILE A 13 -10.88 3.39 -2.34
N ALA A 14 -10.07 4.44 -2.26
CA ALA A 14 -8.74 4.46 -2.84
C ALA A 14 -7.74 3.53 -2.13
N ILE A 15 -7.81 3.49 -0.80
CA ILE A 15 -6.90 2.67 0.00
C ILE A 15 -7.09 1.16 -0.27
N PRO A 16 -8.31 0.60 -0.21
CA PRO A 16 -8.53 -0.82 -0.56
C PRO A 16 -8.10 -1.16 -2.00
N GLU A 17 -8.40 -0.29 -2.98
CA GLU A 17 -7.99 -0.52 -4.36
C GLU A 17 -6.46 -0.51 -4.54
N LEU A 18 -5.75 0.34 -3.79
CA LEU A 18 -4.29 0.39 -3.80
C LEU A 18 -3.72 -0.94 -3.26
N ILE A 19 -4.24 -1.42 -2.12
CA ILE A 19 -3.79 -2.66 -1.49
C ILE A 19 -4.01 -3.85 -2.44
N ARG A 20 -5.20 -3.97 -3.06
CA ARG A 20 -5.47 -5.01 -4.07
C ARG A 20 -4.50 -4.95 -5.25
N ALA A 21 -4.21 -3.74 -5.75
CA ALA A 21 -3.28 -3.57 -6.86
C ALA A 21 -1.86 -4.02 -6.50
N VAL A 22 -1.41 -3.75 -5.28
CA VAL A 22 -0.08 -4.16 -4.79
C VAL A 22 -0.02 -5.66 -4.55
N ILE A 23 -1.04 -6.27 -3.94
CA ILE A 23 -1.16 -7.73 -3.80
C ILE A 23 -1.09 -8.39 -5.19
N ALA A 24 -1.91 -7.92 -6.13
CA ALA A 24 -1.95 -8.46 -7.49
C ALA A 24 -0.59 -8.31 -8.19
N ALA A 25 0.10 -7.19 -8.03
CA ALA A 25 1.42 -6.97 -8.61
C ALA A 25 2.45 -8.00 -8.10
N HIS A 26 2.46 -8.28 -6.79
CA HIS A 26 3.36 -9.27 -6.19
C HIS A 26 2.99 -10.72 -6.57
N ALA A 27 1.71 -10.99 -6.82
CA ALA A 27 1.22 -12.33 -7.14
C ALA A 27 1.50 -12.78 -8.59
N ILE A 28 1.81 -11.87 -9.53
CA ILE A 28 1.98 -12.19 -10.97
C ILE A 28 3.11 -13.20 -11.22
N ASN A 29 4.25 -13.07 -10.55
CA ASN A 29 5.30 -14.09 -10.57
C ASN A 29 6.25 -13.92 -9.37
N PRO A 30 5.84 -14.36 -8.17
CA PRO A 30 6.63 -14.20 -6.94
C PRO A 30 8.01 -14.88 -7.05
N ARG A 31 8.08 -15.99 -7.80
CA ARG A 31 9.33 -16.74 -8.02
C ARG A 31 10.30 -15.99 -8.93
N LEU A 32 9.81 -15.27 -9.94
CA LEU A 32 10.64 -14.38 -10.77
C LEU A 32 11.14 -13.18 -9.96
N HIS A 33 10.31 -12.58 -9.10
CA HIS A 33 10.76 -11.53 -8.19
C HIS A 33 11.88 -12.02 -7.25
N GLN A 34 11.76 -13.25 -6.74
CA GLN A 34 12.79 -13.87 -5.89
C GLN A 34 14.09 -14.14 -6.67
N VAL A 35 14.01 -14.70 -7.87
CA VAL A 35 15.20 -14.93 -8.72
C VAL A 35 15.85 -13.60 -9.14
N LEU A 36 15.08 -12.58 -9.52
CA LEU A 36 15.61 -11.23 -9.81
C LEU A 36 16.29 -10.60 -8.58
N ASN A 37 15.80 -10.90 -7.38
CA ASN A 37 16.42 -10.49 -6.13
C ASN A 37 17.77 -11.18 -5.87
N GLU A 38 17.97 -12.37 -6.41
CA GLU A 38 19.17 -13.20 -6.19
C GLU A 38 20.23 -12.98 -7.28
N GLU A 39 19.82 -12.71 -8.53
CA GLU A 39 20.70 -12.70 -9.72
C GLU A 39 21.19 -11.30 -10.15
N ILE A 40 20.54 -10.21 -9.73
CA ILE A 40 20.95 -8.84 -10.08
C ILE A 40 21.91 -8.29 -9.02
N PRO A 41 23.01 -7.60 -9.42
CA PRO A 41 23.86 -6.89 -8.48
C PRO A 41 23.04 -5.99 -7.55
N ARG A 42 23.28 -6.11 -6.24
CA ARG A 42 22.49 -5.40 -5.21
C ARG A 42 22.36 -3.90 -5.49
N SER A 43 23.40 -3.24 -5.99
CA SER A 43 23.40 -1.81 -6.32
C SER A 43 22.44 -1.44 -7.46
N GLU A 44 22.40 -2.22 -8.53
CA GLU A 44 21.54 -1.96 -9.69
C GLU A 44 20.08 -2.22 -9.36
N ARG A 45 19.82 -3.28 -8.59
CA ARG A 45 18.50 -3.57 -8.05
C ARG A 45 17.99 -2.43 -7.16
N LEU A 46 18.83 -1.94 -6.24
CA LEU A 46 18.47 -0.84 -5.35
C LEU A 46 18.11 0.42 -6.14
N GLN A 47 18.86 0.78 -7.18
CA GLN A 47 18.52 1.94 -8.02
C GLN A 47 17.18 1.79 -8.74
N GLN A 48 16.88 0.62 -9.30
CA GLN A 48 15.61 0.39 -10.01
C GLN A 48 14.41 0.41 -9.05
N MET A 49 14.56 -0.22 -7.88
CA MET A 49 13.53 -0.19 -6.83
C MET A 49 13.30 1.24 -6.35
N GLN A 50 14.37 2.00 -6.12
CA GLN A 50 14.30 3.37 -5.64
C GLN A 50 13.59 4.31 -6.64
N GLN A 51 13.85 4.17 -7.95
CA GLN A 51 13.11 4.94 -8.97
C GLN A 51 11.61 4.60 -9.03
N ALA A 52 11.26 3.32 -8.88
CA ALA A 52 9.87 2.90 -8.84
C ALA A 52 9.17 3.41 -7.57
N GLU A 53 9.84 3.32 -6.42
CA GLU A 53 9.38 3.83 -5.13
C GLU A 53 9.18 5.35 -5.18
N GLU A 54 10.13 6.13 -5.71
CA GLU A 54 10.02 7.58 -5.87
C GLU A 54 8.82 7.97 -6.74
N ARG A 55 8.58 7.23 -7.82
CA ARG A 55 7.43 7.48 -8.69
C ARG A 55 6.10 7.21 -7.98
N ILE A 56 6.02 6.11 -7.22
CA ILE A 56 4.84 5.76 -6.43
C ILE A 56 4.62 6.78 -5.31
N ALA A 57 5.68 7.18 -4.61
CA ALA A 57 5.64 8.22 -3.58
C ALA A 57 5.13 9.55 -4.15
N GLY A 58 5.60 9.96 -5.33
CA GLY A 58 5.11 11.17 -6.01
C GLY A 58 3.61 11.13 -6.34
N LEU A 59 3.10 9.97 -6.77
CA LEU A 59 1.67 9.77 -7.02
C LEU A 59 0.85 9.81 -5.73
N LEU A 60 1.32 9.14 -4.68
CA LEU A 60 0.68 9.11 -3.37
C LEU A 60 0.64 10.50 -2.73
N ARG A 61 1.73 11.25 -2.82
CA ARG A 61 1.81 12.65 -2.38
C ARG A 61 0.77 13.50 -3.11
N ALA A 62 0.77 13.50 -4.43
CA ALA A 62 -0.17 14.28 -5.24
C ALA A 62 -1.64 13.92 -4.98
N TYR A 63 -1.91 12.66 -4.61
CA TYR A 63 -3.23 12.22 -4.19
C TYR A 63 -3.60 12.80 -2.81
N LEU A 64 -2.74 12.62 -1.81
CA LEU A 64 -2.98 13.08 -0.44
C LEU A 64 -3.06 14.61 -0.32
N GLU A 65 -2.34 15.38 -1.14
CA GLU A 65 -2.46 16.85 -1.20
C GLU A 65 -3.90 17.30 -1.46
N ARG A 66 -4.66 16.54 -2.25
CA ARG A 66 -6.08 16.85 -2.55
C ARG A 66 -7.00 16.58 -1.37
N TRP A 67 -6.57 15.72 -0.45
CA TRP A 67 -7.29 15.34 0.76
C TRP A 67 -6.69 15.99 2.01
N ASN A 68 -5.76 16.95 1.85
CA ASN A 68 -5.00 17.54 2.97
C ASN A 68 -5.88 18.14 4.07
N SER A 69 -7.05 18.69 3.73
CA SER A 69 -8.00 19.24 4.72
C SER A 69 -8.75 18.16 5.53
N ARG A 70 -8.62 16.90 5.17
CA ARG A 70 -9.33 15.75 5.77
C ARG A 70 -8.39 14.73 6.41
N ILE A 71 -7.08 14.86 6.24
CA ILE A 71 -6.09 13.99 6.86
C ILE A 71 -5.51 14.66 8.11
N HIS A 72 -5.25 13.86 9.14
CA HIS A 72 -4.74 14.29 10.44
C HIS A 72 -3.22 14.53 10.46
N PRO A 73 -2.37 13.73 9.79
CA PRO A 73 -0.92 13.97 9.80
C PRO A 73 -0.54 15.33 9.22
N SER A 74 0.27 16.11 9.96
CA SER A 74 0.71 17.44 9.55
C SER A 74 1.91 17.45 8.60
N ASN A 75 2.69 16.37 8.57
CA ASN A 75 3.86 16.22 7.70
C ASN A 75 3.56 15.23 6.58
N LEU A 76 3.21 15.77 5.40
CA LEU A 76 2.80 15.00 4.25
C LEU A 76 3.89 14.05 3.72
N GLU A 77 5.14 14.50 3.67
CA GLU A 77 6.26 13.65 3.22
C GLU A 77 6.43 12.44 4.13
N MET A 78 6.33 12.65 5.44
CA MET A 78 6.38 11.58 6.42
C MET A 78 5.18 10.62 6.27
N THR A 79 3.99 11.14 5.98
CA THR A 79 2.80 10.33 5.71
C THR A 79 2.97 9.45 4.47
N VAL A 80 3.47 10.02 3.37
CA VAL A 80 3.76 9.29 2.13
C VAL A 80 4.75 8.16 2.39
N PHE A 81 5.83 8.47 3.12
CA PHE A 81 6.83 7.48 3.51
C PHE A 81 6.21 6.33 4.34
N ILE A 82 5.45 6.65 5.39
CA ILE A 82 4.82 5.65 6.27
C ILE A 82 3.85 4.77 5.50
N LEU A 83 2.95 5.37 4.71
CA LEU A 83 1.97 4.63 3.92
C LEU A 83 2.66 3.72 2.89
N GLY A 84 3.60 4.27 2.12
CA GLY A 84 4.32 3.53 1.09
C GLY A 84 5.03 2.30 1.68
N ARG A 85 5.76 2.49 2.79
CA ARG A 85 6.49 1.40 3.43
C ARG A 85 5.57 0.36 4.06
N THR A 86 4.46 0.79 4.64
CA THR A 86 3.47 -0.12 5.25
C THR A 86 2.81 -1.00 4.20
N VAL A 87 2.34 -0.40 3.11
CA VAL A 87 1.68 -1.14 2.02
C VAL A 87 2.66 -2.09 1.34
N GLU A 88 3.84 -1.63 0.98
CA GLU A 88 4.86 -2.44 0.31
C GLU A 88 5.27 -3.64 1.18
N SER A 89 5.70 -3.39 2.41
CA SER A 89 6.22 -4.45 3.28
C SER A 89 5.14 -5.47 3.66
N LEU A 90 3.93 -5.02 4.02
CA LEU A 90 2.87 -5.94 4.43
C LEU A 90 2.37 -6.78 3.25
N CYS A 91 2.12 -6.16 2.09
CA CYS A 91 1.62 -6.91 0.92
C CYS A 91 2.69 -7.85 0.37
N HIS A 92 3.96 -7.44 0.38
CA HIS A 92 5.07 -8.29 -0.02
C HIS A 92 5.15 -9.56 0.84
N SER A 93 5.26 -9.41 2.16
CA SER A 93 5.34 -10.55 3.08
C SER A 93 4.06 -11.39 3.07
N ALA A 94 2.88 -10.79 2.92
CA ALA A 94 1.64 -11.55 2.79
C ALA A 94 1.59 -12.42 1.53
N VAL A 95 2.08 -11.93 0.39
CA VAL A 95 2.09 -12.72 -0.85
C VAL A 95 3.19 -13.79 -0.87
N ILE A 96 4.37 -13.49 -0.31
CA ILE A 96 5.55 -14.35 -0.41
C ILE A 96 5.66 -15.32 0.78
N GLU A 97 5.46 -14.83 2.00
CA GLU A 97 5.72 -15.58 3.23
C GLU A 97 4.45 -16.17 3.84
N HIS A 98 3.31 -15.50 3.69
CA HIS A 98 2.03 -15.90 4.27
C HIS A 98 0.87 -15.91 3.25
N PRO A 99 0.98 -16.65 2.13
CA PRO A 99 0.01 -16.60 1.04
C PRO A 99 -1.43 -16.95 1.47
N ASP A 100 -1.61 -17.67 2.57
CA ASP A 100 -2.92 -17.97 3.15
C ASP A 100 -3.67 -16.70 3.60
N PHE A 101 -2.97 -15.61 3.91
CA PHE A 101 -3.58 -14.34 4.32
C PHE A 101 -4.25 -13.59 3.16
N VAL A 102 -3.90 -13.88 1.91
CA VAL A 102 -4.44 -13.18 0.73
C VAL A 102 -5.46 -14.00 -0.06
N ILE A 103 -5.95 -15.12 0.53
CA ILE A 103 -7.00 -15.96 -0.07
C ILE A 103 -8.35 -15.23 -0.08
N ASP A 104 -8.65 -14.50 0.99
CA ASP A 104 -9.86 -13.72 1.14
C ASP A 104 -9.55 -12.22 1.32
N SER A 105 -10.59 -11.42 1.57
CA SER A 105 -10.46 -9.98 1.73
C SER A 105 -10.08 -9.54 3.15
N GLN A 106 -9.85 -10.45 4.10
CA GLN A 106 -9.59 -10.10 5.50
C GLN A 106 -8.30 -9.28 5.63
N PHE A 107 -7.21 -9.73 5.00
CA PHE A 107 -5.94 -8.99 5.02
C PHE A 107 -6.07 -7.60 4.39
N GLU A 108 -6.75 -7.51 3.24
CA GLU A 108 -7.02 -6.22 2.59
C GLU A 108 -7.79 -5.27 3.53
N GLN A 109 -8.80 -5.79 4.23
CA GLN A 109 -9.62 -5.01 5.13
C GLN A 109 -8.84 -4.51 6.36
N GLU A 110 -8.04 -5.38 6.98
CA GLU A 110 -7.21 -5.03 8.16
C GLU A 110 -6.18 -3.96 7.81
N VAL A 111 -5.48 -4.11 6.68
CA VAL A 111 -4.51 -3.10 6.22
C VAL A 111 -5.22 -1.81 5.84
N SER A 112 -6.39 -1.87 5.18
CA SER A 112 -7.18 -0.67 4.88
C SER A 112 -7.58 0.08 6.15
N ASN A 113 -8.05 -0.65 7.17
CA ASN A 113 -8.46 -0.08 8.45
C ASN A 113 -7.29 0.60 9.17
N LEU A 114 -6.10 -0.01 9.16
CA LEU A 114 -4.88 0.57 9.71
C LEU A 114 -4.55 1.91 9.04
N LEU A 115 -4.52 1.95 7.71
CA LEU A 115 -4.12 3.14 6.97
C LEU A 115 -5.16 4.26 7.06
N LEU A 116 -6.45 3.92 6.97
CA LEU A 116 -7.53 4.90 7.16
C LEU A 116 -7.50 5.48 8.59
N SER A 117 -7.32 4.64 9.60
CA SER A 117 -7.23 5.11 11.00
C SER A 117 -6.05 6.07 11.20
N TYR A 118 -4.91 5.76 10.59
CA TYR A 118 -3.74 6.65 10.59
C TYR A 118 -4.00 7.98 9.88
N LEU A 119 -4.72 7.95 8.74
CA LEU A 119 -4.95 9.12 7.91
C LEU A 119 -6.02 10.05 8.45
N VAL A 120 -7.17 9.55 8.90
CA VAL A 120 -8.34 10.39 9.24
C VAL A 120 -8.64 10.47 10.74
N GLY A 121 -7.90 9.74 11.58
CA GLY A 121 -8.03 9.82 13.04
C GLY A 121 -9.10 8.93 13.69
N LYS A 122 -9.92 8.18 12.91
CA LYS A 122 -10.56 6.86 13.21
C LYS A 122 -11.63 6.47 12.17
N PRO A 123 -11.85 5.17 11.84
CA PRO A 123 -12.76 4.32 12.65
C PRO A 123 -12.25 2.89 12.94
N LEU A 124 -12.52 2.39 14.16
CA LEU A 124 -12.60 0.94 14.43
C LEU A 124 -13.86 0.42 13.72
N LEU A 125 -13.70 -0.09 12.50
CA LEU A 125 -14.71 -0.91 11.85
C LEU A 125 -14.84 -2.20 12.66
N ASN A 126 -15.66 -2.13 13.72
CA ASN A 126 -16.22 -3.20 14.57
C ASN A 126 -16.46 -2.64 15.99
N ALA A 127 -17.39 -1.70 16.14
CA ALA A 127 -17.95 -1.34 17.44
C ALA A 127 -19.31 -2.04 17.63
N ASP A 128 -19.38 -3.35 17.39
CA ASP A 128 -20.56 -4.19 17.69
C ASP A 128 -20.22 -5.67 17.94
N LEU A 129 -19.03 -5.97 18.45
CA LEU A 129 -18.83 -7.23 19.19
C LEU A 129 -19.05 -6.93 20.67
N LYS A 130 -20.33 -7.04 21.09
CA LYS A 130 -20.72 -7.14 22.50
C LYS A 130 -20.18 -8.46 23.09
N PRO A 131 -20.00 -8.51 24.43
CA PRO A 131 -19.13 -9.47 25.11
C PRO A 131 -19.58 -10.92 24.99
#